data_AF-A0A9E2UKM7-F1
#
_entry.id   AF-A0A9E2UKM7-F1
#
_cell.length_a   1.000
_cell.length_b   1.000
_cell.length_c   1.000
_cell.angle_alpha   90.00
_cell.angle_beta   90.00
_cell.angle_gamma   90.00
#
_symmetry.space_group_name_H-M   'P 1'
#
loop_
_entity.id
_entity.type
_entity.pdbx_description
1 polymer ?
#
loop_
_entity_poly.entity_id
_entity_poly.type
_entity_poly.pdbx_seq_one_letter_code
_entity_poly.pdbx_strand_id
1 'polypeptide(L)'
;MTWFRDLGTPYHQQDTDYYCGAAVAQMILDSIGSGLLDQDTLYNSNHAHSSAGWYTSPDGLNFTLNAFMPPPPTFDSFFIVERADTEPDGSANIVRTLRYFGVATGTLVYGCGHWVAVRGVKTDVDPVGEEGSFSIEGFYINNPWPPTPSFYDPGLAPPPPHADPDACGSGGDRGSANEYVPYSEWQNTYFTGCDVYNVGHVQFISVCDPRRPPLRPIKLVGQTRVTRGRQLISRDDALDIANRGLNAHLRSNIVCPLTPALQGGRAVSAHLVQRLDRRDEFYYLIIVHQDDRPTAIIRGDGFDGTFQGALSLAGVSRSPIIAPDDAVAAARQAVIDRRDGSGRIILRDGAFCLQPTLVWRPCQESRSPYYPFYQITVGGDTIYVGYDGRVYPLLTDLGRG
;
A
#
# COMPACT_ATOMS: atom_id res chain seq x y z
N MET A 1 -18.94 -1.32 -21.27
CA MET A 1 -18.47 -2.59 -20.66
C MET A 1 -17.20 -2.24 -19.92
N THR A 2 -17.15 -2.49 -18.63
CA THR A 2 -15.96 -2.26 -17.80
C THR A 2 -14.73 -2.90 -18.44
N TRP A 3 -13.63 -2.16 -18.47
CA TRP A 3 -12.36 -2.63 -18.96
C TRP A 3 -11.39 -2.82 -17.79
N PHE A 4 -10.56 -3.85 -17.89
CA PHE A 4 -9.63 -4.21 -16.84
C PHE A 4 -8.34 -4.74 -17.45
N ARG A 5 -7.21 -4.34 -16.86
CA ARG A 5 -5.88 -4.84 -17.19
C ARG A 5 -5.12 -5.12 -15.91
N ASP A 6 -4.52 -6.29 -15.85
CA ASP A 6 -3.52 -6.66 -14.85
C ASP A 6 -2.38 -7.36 -15.57
N LEU A 7 -1.15 -7.02 -15.18
CA LEU A 7 0.06 -7.50 -15.83
C LEU A 7 0.62 -8.77 -15.18
N GLY A 8 0.08 -9.20 -14.04
CA GLY A 8 0.64 -10.34 -13.32
C GLY A 8 2.03 -10.08 -12.76
N THR A 9 2.42 -8.80 -12.58
CA THR A 9 3.72 -8.40 -12.05
C THR A 9 3.98 -9.12 -10.72
N PRO A 10 5.09 -9.87 -10.62
CA PRO A 10 5.42 -10.63 -9.42
C PRO A 10 5.55 -9.68 -8.23
N TYR A 11 5.18 -10.18 -7.06
CA TYR A 11 5.38 -9.44 -5.82
C TYR A 11 6.76 -9.77 -5.26
N HIS A 12 7.45 -8.75 -4.74
CA HIS A 12 8.67 -8.88 -3.97
C HIS A 12 8.60 -7.92 -2.78
N GLN A 13 8.87 -8.44 -1.58
CA GLN A 13 8.86 -7.68 -0.33
C GLN A 13 10.16 -6.87 -0.21
N GLN A 14 10.14 -5.67 0.37
CA GLN A 14 11.40 -4.93 0.60
C GLN A 14 12.25 -5.55 1.71
N ASP A 15 13.56 -5.65 1.50
CA ASP A 15 14.46 -6.32 2.44
C ASP A 15 14.68 -5.52 3.73
N THR A 16 14.66 -4.19 3.63
CA THR A 16 14.82 -3.24 4.75
C THR A 16 13.81 -2.10 4.63
N ASP A 17 13.63 -1.31 5.69
CA ASP A 17 12.68 -0.20 5.75
C ASP A 17 12.94 0.92 4.75
N TYR A 18 14.13 1.03 4.15
CA TYR A 18 14.44 2.02 3.12
C TYR A 18 14.53 1.47 1.68
N TYR A 19 14.19 0.19 1.44
CA TYR A 19 14.31 -0.46 0.12
C TYR A 19 13.04 -0.45 -0.74
N CYS A 20 12.04 0.38 -0.44
CA CYS A 20 10.81 0.41 -1.24
C CYS A 20 11.06 0.64 -2.74
N GLY A 21 12.02 1.51 -3.09
CA GLY A 21 12.42 1.73 -4.49
C GLY A 21 13.15 0.55 -5.13
N ALA A 22 14.00 -0.16 -4.37
CA ALA A 22 14.71 -1.34 -4.85
C ALA A 22 13.76 -2.52 -5.08
N ALA A 23 12.84 -2.77 -4.15
CA ALA A 23 11.78 -3.78 -4.30
C ALA A 23 10.86 -3.47 -5.48
N VAL A 24 10.47 -2.20 -5.69
CA VAL A 24 9.70 -1.80 -6.87
C VAL A 24 10.47 -2.02 -8.16
N ALA A 25 11.77 -1.69 -8.20
CA ALA A 25 12.61 -2.01 -9.34
C ALA A 25 12.66 -3.51 -9.63
N GLN A 26 12.85 -4.33 -8.59
CA GLN A 26 12.89 -5.79 -8.68
C GLN A 26 11.60 -6.35 -9.29
N MET A 27 10.43 -5.93 -8.79
CA MET A 27 9.12 -6.35 -9.31
C MET A 27 8.91 -5.99 -10.79
N ILE A 28 9.28 -4.77 -11.18
CA ILE A 28 9.12 -4.31 -12.57
C ILE A 28 10.08 -5.07 -13.48
N LEU A 29 11.36 -5.15 -13.12
CA LEU A 29 12.42 -5.80 -13.91
C LEU A 29 12.16 -7.30 -14.08
N ASP A 30 11.73 -7.99 -13.03
CA ASP A 30 11.34 -9.40 -13.09
C ASP A 30 10.16 -9.60 -14.07
N SER A 31 9.15 -8.72 -14.01
CA SER A 31 7.99 -8.78 -14.92
C SER A 31 8.34 -8.59 -16.40
N ILE A 32 9.49 -7.98 -16.70
CA ILE A 32 9.95 -7.76 -18.08
C ILE A 32 11.11 -8.68 -18.49
N GLY A 33 11.42 -9.69 -17.68
CA GLY A 33 12.33 -10.78 -18.05
C GLY A 33 13.76 -10.66 -17.52
N SER A 34 14.06 -9.72 -16.62
CA SER A 34 15.38 -9.68 -15.95
C SER A 34 15.54 -10.78 -14.89
N GLY A 35 14.44 -11.42 -14.49
CA GLY A 35 14.40 -12.37 -13.38
C GLY A 35 14.57 -11.68 -12.02
N LEU A 36 14.85 -12.50 -11.00
CA LEU A 36 15.02 -12.03 -9.63
C LEU A 36 16.42 -11.41 -9.42
N LEU A 37 16.48 -10.08 -9.39
CA LEU A 37 17.69 -9.31 -9.11
C LEU A 37 17.80 -8.98 -7.62
N ASP A 38 19.01 -9.03 -7.07
CA ASP A 38 19.30 -8.69 -5.67
C ASP A 38 18.93 -7.23 -5.32
N GLN A 39 18.22 -7.02 -4.21
CA GLN A 39 17.79 -5.67 -3.80
C GLN A 39 18.95 -4.80 -3.31
N ASP A 40 20.04 -5.36 -2.79
CA ASP A 40 21.23 -4.56 -2.45
C ASP A 40 21.85 -3.95 -3.71
N THR A 41 21.94 -4.74 -4.78
CA THR A 41 22.40 -4.29 -6.10
C THR A 41 21.51 -3.18 -6.66
N LEU A 42 20.18 -3.38 -6.62
CA LEU A 42 19.21 -2.39 -7.11
C LEU A 42 19.21 -1.12 -6.25
N TYR A 43 19.33 -1.25 -4.93
CA TYR A 43 19.44 -0.13 -4.01
C TYR A 43 20.71 0.68 -4.27
N ASN A 44 21.86 0.02 -4.40
CA ASN A 44 23.13 0.70 -4.68
C ASN A 44 23.05 1.48 -6.00
N SER A 45 22.44 0.91 -7.04
CA SER A 45 22.18 1.62 -8.30
C SER A 45 21.24 2.81 -8.11
N ASN A 46 20.12 2.63 -7.42
CA ASN A 46 19.15 3.69 -7.13
C ASN A 46 19.81 4.84 -6.38
N HIS A 47 20.50 4.54 -5.28
CA HIS A 47 21.06 5.52 -4.36
C HIS A 47 22.22 6.28 -5.01
N ALA A 48 23.09 5.62 -5.78
CA ALA A 48 24.19 6.27 -6.49
C ALA A 48 23.72 7.30 -7.54
N HIS A 49 22.48 7.17 -8.03
CA HIS A 49 21.87 8.08 -9.00
C HIS A 49 20.72 8.90 -8.39
N SER A 50 20.60 8.88 -7.07
CA SER A 50 19.60 9.66 -6.34
C SER A 50 20.15 11.02 -5.92
N SER A 51 19.26 12.02 -5.88
CA SER A 51 19.55 13.31 -5.24
C SER A 51 19.86 13.12 -3.76
N ALA A 52 20.72 13.98 -3.20
CA ALA A 52 21.09 13.92 -1.79
C ALA A 52 19.84 13.91 -0.87
N GLY A 53 19.86 13.05 0.15
CA GLY A 53 18.76 12.89 1.10
C GLY A 53 17.71 11.83 0.71
N TRP A 54 17.82 11.21 -0.46
CA TRP A 54 16.93 10.13 -0.89
C TRP A 54 17.59 8.76 -0.79
N TYR A 55 16.85 7.78 -0.27
CA TYR A 55 17.20 6.37 -0.45
C TYR A 55 16.98 5.91 -1.89
N THR A 56 15.88 6.35 -2.52
CA THR A 56 15.62 6.17 -3.95
C THR A 56 14.81 7.37 -4.46
N SER A 57 15.46 8.30 -5.15
CA SER A 57 14.77 9.39 -5.84
C SER A 57 14.11 8.88 -7.13
N PRO A 58 13.21 9.66 -7.77
CA PRO A 58 12.66 9.28 -9.07
C PRO A 58 13.73 9.09 -10.15
N ASP A 59 14.76 9.95 -10.17
CA ASP A 59 15.87 9.82 -11.12
C ASP A 59 16.68 8.55 -10.85
N GLY A 60 16.90 8.20 -9.58
CA GLY A 60 17.56 6.96 -9.19
C GLY A 60 16.80 5.72 -9.65
N LEU A 61 15.49 5.66 -9.41
CA LEU A 61 14.65 4.55 -9.88
C LEU A 61 14.62 4.46 -11.41
N ASN A 62 14.48 5.61 -12.09
CA ASN A 62 14.52 5.69 -13.55
C ASN A 62 15.85 5.16 -14.11
N PHE A 63 16.98 5.57 -13.54
CA PHE A 63 18.28 5.08 -13.96
C PHE A 63 18.37 3.56 -13.82
N THR A 64 18.04 3.03 -12.64
CA THR A 64 18.15 1.59 -12.35
C THR A 64 17.25 0.76 -13.25
N LEU A 65 15.99 1.16 -13.46
CA LEU A 65 15.10 0.42 -14.34
C LEU A 65 15.64 0.32 -15.78
N ASN A 66 16.24 1.40 -16.30
CA ASN A 66 16.85 1.38 -17.64
C ASN A 66 18.18 0.62 -17.69
N ALA A 67 19.00 0.70 -16.64
CA ALA A 67 20.31 0.04 -16.58
C ALA A 67 20.21 -1.49 -16.46
N PHE A 68 19.16 -1.99 -15.81
CA PHE A 68 18.95 -3.42 -15.56
C PHE A 68 17.86 -4.05 -16.45
N MET A 69 17.31 -3.28 -17.39
CA MET A 69 16.36 -3.78 -18.38
C MET A 69 17.02 -4.88 -19.24
N PRO A 70 16.37 -6.03 -19.48
CA PRO A 70 17.02 -7.15 -20.14
C PRO A 70 17.10 -6.90 -21.65
N PRO A 71 18.14 -7.37 -22.36
CA PRO A 71 18.18 -7.33 -23.81
C PRO A 71 17.67 -8.65 -24.44
N PRO A 72 16.65 -8.64 -25.32
CA PRO A 72 15.69 -7.57 -25.56
C PRO A 72 14.60 -7.50 -24.47
N PRO A 73 14.07 -6.30 -24.15
CA PRO A 73 12.97 -6.19 -23.20
C PRO A 73 11.68 -6.77 -23.78
N THR A 74 10.77 -7.22 -22.91
CA THR A 74 9.43 -7.66 -23.33
C THR A 74 8.53 -6.51 -23.81
N PHE A 75 8.92 -5.26 -23.59
CA PHE A 75 8.27 -4.07 -24.12
C PHE A 75 9.26 -3.20 -24.92
N ASP A 76 8.82 -2.62 -26.03
CA ASP A 76 9.68 -1.91 -26.99
C ASP A 76 9.82 -0.42 -26.66
N SER A 77 10.46 -0.08 -25.52
CA SER A 77 10.75 1.30 -25.07
C SER A 77 11.72 1.33 -23.88
N PHE A 78 11.74 2.45 -23.16
CA PHE A 78 12.54 2.73 -21.97
C PHE A 78 11.68 3.47 -20.93
N PHE A 79 12.21 3.65 -19.72
CA PHE A 79 11.53 4.36 -18.64
C PHE A 79 11.96 5.84 -18.57
N ILE A 80 11.04 6.71 -18.18
CA ILE A 80 11.30 8.10 -17.81
C ILE A 80 10.64 8.43 -16.49
N VAL A 81 11.09 9.52 -15.86
CA VAL A 81 10.34 10.16 -14.77
C VAL A 81 9.25 11.03 -15.37
N GLU A 82 8.00 10.59 -15.26
CA GLU A 82 6.83 11.43 -15.52
C GLU A 82 6.49 12.29 -14.30
N ARG A 83 6.17 13.55 -14.58
CA ARG A 83 5.92 14.59 -13.57
C ARG A 83 4.66 15.34 -13.99
N ALA A 84 3.53 14.95 -13.42
CA ALA A 84 2.27 15.61 -13.68
C ALA A 84 1.99 16.68 -12.63
N ASP A 85 1.45 17.82 -13.05
CA ASP A 85 1.09 18.93 -12.15
C ASP A 85 -0.28 18.71 -11.50
N THR A 86 -1.05 17.73 -12.00
CA THR A 86 -2.34 17.33 -11.46
C THR A 86 -2.40 15.83 -11.23
N GLU A 87 -3.16 15.41 -10.21
CA GLU A 87 -3.36 14.00 -9.92
C GLU A 87 -4.00 13.26 -11.12
N PRO A 88 -5.06 13.79 -11.78
CA PRO A 88 -5.68 13.08 -12.89
C PRO A 88 -4.73 12.87 -14.08
N ASP A 89 -3.86 13.84 -14.37
CA ASP A 89 -2.85 13.69 -15.42
C ASP A 89 -1.80 12.63 -15.05
N GLY A 90 -1.36 12.60 -13.79
CA GLY A 90 -0.44 11.59 -13.29
C GLY A 90 -1.06 10.18 -13.37
N SER A 91 -2.32 10.05 -12.98
CA SER A 91 -3.07 8.79 -13.07
C SER A 91 -3.28 8.37 -14.52
N ALA A 92 -3.55 9.30 -15.44
CA ALA A 92 -3.63 9.01 -16.87
C ALA A 92 -2.31 8.48 -17.44
N ASN A 93 -1.15 8.95 -16.96
CA ASN A 93 0.17 8.43 -17.35
C ASN A 93 0.37 6.96 -16.94
N ILE A 94 -0.09 6.60 -15.74
CA ILE A 94 -0.09 5.22 -15.26
C ILE A 94 -1.01 4.35 -16.14
N VAL A 95 -2.25 4.79 -16.38
CA VAL A 95 -3.21 4.06 -17.25
C VAL A 95 -2.62 3.84 -18.63
N ARG A 96 -2.02 4.87 -19.21
CA ARG A 96 -1.41 4.79 -20.55
C ARG A 96 -0.33 3.71 -20.58
N THR A 97 0.51 3.68 -19.55
CA THR A 97 1.62 2.74 -19.48
C THR A 97 1.14 1.29 -19.39
N LEU A 98 0.20 1.04 -18.48
CA LEU A 98 -0.42 -0.27 -18.32
C LEU A 98 -1.16 -0.73 -19.59
N ARG A 99 -1.85 0.20 -20.29
CA ARG A 99 -2.68 -0.10 -21.45
C ARG A 99 -1.89 -0.38 -22.73
N TYR A 100 -0.91 0.46 -23.04
CA TYR A 100 -0.22 0.43 -24.34
C TYR A 100 1.09 -0.33 -24.30
N PHE A 101 1.80 -0.27 -23.17
CA PHE A 101 3.14 -0.83 -23.08
C PHE A 101 3.19 -2.11 -22.27
N GLY A 102 2.14 -2.38 -21.49
CA GLY A 102 2.01 -3.64 -20.77
C GLY A 102 3.09 -3.85 -19.71
N VAL A 103 3.59 -2.75 -19.14
CA VAL A 103 4.60 -2.75 -18.08
C VAL A 103 4.08 -2.02 -16.84
N ALA A 104 4.46 -2.50 -15.66
CA ALA A 104 4.10 -1.87 -14.40
C ALA A 104 4.84 -0.55 -14.21
N THR A 105 4.29 0.36 -13.40
CA THR A 105 4.92 1.65 -13.10
C THR A 105 5.39 1.68 -11.65
N GLY A 106 6.55 2.30 -11.42
CA GLY A 106 6.94 2.71 -10.07
C GLY A 106 6.28 4.05 -9.77
N THR A 107 5.50 4.15 -8.69
CA THR A 107 4.76 5.37 -8.36
C THR A 107 5.04 5.80 -6.92
N LEU A 108 5.31 7.09 -6.74
CA LEU A 108 5.49 7.69 -5.41
C LEU A 108 4.14 7.99 -4.78
N VAL A 109 3.96 7.51 -3.55
CA VAL A 109 2.75 7.69 -2.75
C VAL A 109 3.10 8.33 -1.40
N TYR A 110 2.08 8.77 -0.66
CA TYR A 110 2.18 9.35 0.68
C TYR A 110 3.15 10.55 0.73
N GLY A 111 2.93 11.54 -0.13
CA GLY A 111 3.78 12.73 -0.12
C GLY A 111 5.20 12.44 -0.59
N CYS A 112 5.34 11.42 -1.44
CA CYS A 112 6.61 10.87 -1.91
C CYS A 112 7.45 10.15 -0.85
N GLY A 113 6.83 9.72 0.25
CA GLY A 113 7.50 8.94 1.29
C GLY A 113 7.66 7.46 0.98
N HIS A 114 7.02 6.93 -0.08
CA HIS A 114 7.05 5.49 -0.38
C HIS A 114 6.85 5.19 -1.86
N TRP A 115 7.50 4.13 -2.35
CA TRP A 115 7.31 3.60 -3.70
C TRP A 115 6.39 2.39 -3.69
N VAL A 116 5.46 2.35 -4.65
CA VAL A 116 4.64 1.16 -4.95
C VAL A 116 4.73 0.81 -6.43
N ALA A 117 4.54 -0.47 -6.76
CA ALA A 117 4.42 -0.90 -8.16
C ALA A 117 2.95 -0.97 -8.55
N VAL A 118 2.51 -0.13 -9.49
CA VAL A 118 1.16 -0.21 -10.06
C VAL A 118 1.18 -1.19 -11.22
N ARG A 119 0.44 -2.29 -11.09
CA ARG A 119 0.46 -3.44 -12.01
C ARG A 119 -0.85 -3.66 -12.75
N GLY A 120 -1.89 -2.93 -12.40
CA GLY A 120 -3.18 -3.06 -13.05
C GLY A 120 -4.11 -1.88 -12.80
N VAL A 121 -5.14 -1.80 -13.62
CA VAL A 121 -6.16 -0.75 -13.57
C VAL A 121 -7.51 -1.31 -14.00
N LYS A 122 -8.57 -0.76 -13.41
CA LYS A 122 -9.96 -0.99 -13.80
C LYS A 122 -10.60 0.34 -14.20
N THR A 123 -11.29 0.36 -15.34
CA THR A 123 -12.01 1.53 -15.88
C THR A 123 -13.41 1.14 -16.34
N ASP A 124 -14.31 2.11 -16.47
CA ASP A 124 -15.69 1.90 -16.93
C ASP A 124 -15.80 1.50 -18.41
N VAL A 125 -14.82 1.91 -19.23
CA VAL A 125 -14.65 1.58 -20.66
C VAL A 125 -13.17 1.45 -21.03
N ASP A 126 -12.83 0.84 -22.17
CA ASP A 126 -11.45 0.86 -22.69
C ASP A 126 -11.01 2.33 -22.87
N PRO A 127 -9.91 2.77 -22.22
CA PRO A 127 -9.53 4.18 -22.21
C PRO A 127 -8.89 4.64 -23.54
N VAL A 128 -8.73 3.78 -24.54
CA VAL A 128 -8.14 4.10 -25.85
C VAL A 128 -9.02 5.03 -26.69
N GLY A 129 -8.38 6.00 -27.36
CA GLY A 129 -8.98 6.88 -28.37
C GLY A 129 -9.08 8.33 -27.92
N GLU A 130 -9.58 9.22 -28.78
CA GLU A 130 -9.73 10.66 -28.46
C GLU A 130 -11.18 11.06 -28.19
N GLU A 131 -12.14 10.22 -28.58
CA GLU A 131 -13.57 10.48 -28.43
C GLU A 131 -14.14 9.91 -27.12
N GLY A 132 -15.08 10.66 -26.53
CA GLY A 132 -15.77 10.26 -25.31
C GLY A 132 -14.95 10.56 -24.05
N SER A 133 -15.17 9.81 -22.99
CA SER A 133 -14.39 9.88 -21.75
C SER A 133 -14.34 8.51 -21.09
N PHE A 134 -13.42 8.33 -20.14
CA PHE A 134 -13.35 7.15 -19.30
C PHE A 134 -13.19 7.55 -17.83
N SER A 135 -13.66 6.71 -16.92
CA SER A 135 -13.51 6.87 -15.48
C SER A 135 -12.61 5.76 -14.94
N ILE A 136 -11.66 6.10 -14.07
CA ILE A 136 -10.86 5.11 -13.34
C ILE A 136 -11.70 4.62 -12.15
N GLU A 137 -11.90 3.30 -12.06
CA GLU A 137 -12.55 2.68 -10.91
C GLU A 137 -11.55 2.40 -9.79
N GLY A 138 -10.32 2.02 -10.14
CA GLY A 138 -9.23 1.80 -9.19
C GLY A 138 -7.99 1.16 -9.82
N PHE A 139 -6.95 1.05 -9.00
CA PHE A 139 -5.66 0.47 -9.36
C PHE A 139 -5.39 -0.80 -8.57
N TYR A 140 -4.63 -1.70 -9.18
CA TYR A 140 -4.03 -2.85 -8.50
C TYR A 140 -2.55 -2.55 -8.28
N ILE A 141 -2.12 -2.60 -7.03
CA ILE A 141 -0.75 -2.30 -6.63
C ILE A 141 -0.12 -3.48 -5.90
N ASN A 142 1.18 -3.56 -6.03
CA ASN A 142 2.05 -4.31 -5.14
C ASN A 142 2.74 -3.29 -4.23
N ASN A 143 2.46 -3.34 -2.93
CA ASN A 143 3.07 -2.49 -1.94
C ASN A 143 4.20 -3.28 -1.24
N PRO A 144 5.47 -2.90 -1.40
CA PRO A 144 6.59 -3.69 -0.87
C PRO A 144 6.67 -3.68 0.66
N TRP A 145 5.88 -2.83 1.34
CA TRP A 145 5.77 -2.79 2.79
C TRP A 145 4.86 -3.91 3.35
N PRO A 146 5.11 -4.43 4.56
CA PRO A 146 6.24 -4.20 5.47
C PRO A 146 7.58 -4.71 4.95
N PRO A 147 8.71 -4.30 5.57
CA PRO A 147 9.99 -4.94 5.32
C PRO A 147 9.99 -6.39 5.78
N THR A 148 10.95 -7.17 5.29
CA THR A 148 11.16 -8.55 5.71
C THR A 148 11.22 -8.65 7.25
N PRO A 149 10.58 -9.65 7.87
CA PRO A 149 10.63 -9.81 9.32
C PRO A 149 12.06 -9.92 9.86
N SER A 150 12.97 -10.54 9.09
CA SER A 150 14.39 -10.71 9.40
C SER A 150 15.14 -9.38 9.59
N PHE A 151 14.68 -8.29 8.97
CA PHE A 151 15.28 -6.97 9.17
C PHE A 151 15.20 -6.48 10.62
N TYR A 152 14.06 -6.74 11.29
CA TYR A 152 13.86 -6.31 12.68
C TYR A 152 14.06 -7.43 13.70
N ASP A 153 13.86 -8.67 13.28
CA ASP A 153 14.13 -9.87 14.08
C ASP A 153 14.87 -10.89 13.20
N PRO A 154 16.21 -10.93 13.27
CA PRO A 154 17.04 -11.85 12.49
C PRO A 154 16.70 -13.33 12.67
N GLY A 155 15.89 -13.71 13.68
CA GLY A 155 15.42 -15.07 13.89
C GLY A 155 14.19 -15.50 13.07
N LEU A 156 13.50 -14.59 12.36
CA LEU A 156 12.16 -14.86 11.79
C LEU A 156 12.08 -15.18 10.28
N ALA A 157 13.18 -15.27 9.54
CA ALA A 157 13.23 -15.66 8.12
C ALA A 157 14.70 -15.82 7.69
N PRO A 158 15.03 -16.39 6.51
CA PRO A 158 16.38 -16.16 5.97
C PRO A 158 16.69 -14.66 5.96
N PRO A 159 17.88 -14.25 6.41
CA PRO A 159 18.29 -12.85 6.35
C PRO A 159 18.50 -12.45 4.88
N PRO A 160 18.16 -11.20 4.50
CA PRO A 160 18.56 -10.63 3.22
C PRO A 160 20.08 -10.76 2.98
N PRO A 161 20.56 -10.70 1.73
CA PRO A 161 19.77 -10.52 0.51
C PRO A 161 19.06 -11.80 0.06
N HIS A 162 17.83 -11.65 -0.42
CA HIS A 162 17.06 -12.77 -0.98
C HIS A 162 17.47 -13.03 -2.45
N ALA A 163 17.73 -14.28 -2.80
CA ALA A 163 18.12 -14.72 -4.15
C ALA A 163 17.40 -16.01 -4.54
N ASP A 164 17.23 -16.28 -5.85
CA ASP A 164 16.62 -17.52 -6.36
C ASP A 164 17.31 -18.76 -5.74
N PRO A 165 16.57 -19.73 -5.15
CA PRO A 165 15.11 -19.93 -5.20
C PRO A 165 14.34 -19.47 -3.96
N ASP A 166 14.87 -18.49 -3.21
CA ASP A 166 14.15 -17.91 -2.09
C ASP A 166 12.79 -17.41 -2.57
N ALA A 167 11.72 -18.03 -2.07
CA ALA A 167 10.33 -17.63 -2.33
C ALA A 167 10.01 -16.28 -1.64
N CYS A 168 11.00 -15.40 -1.52
CA CYS A 168 10.87 -14.09 -0.93
C CYS A 168 9.77 -13.32 -1.64
N GLY A 169 8.84 -12.79 -0.85
CA GLY A 169 7.82 -11.90 -1.36
C GLY A 169 6.78 -12.54 -2.28
N SER A 170 6.57 -13.86 -2.34
CA SER A 170 5.45 -14.41 -3.12
C SER A 170 4.05 -14.12 -2.54
N GLY A 171 3.95 -13.23 -1.54
CA GLY A 171 2.76 -12.98 -0.73
C GLY A 171 2.73 -13.79 0.56
N GLY A 172 1.61 -13.76 1.28
CA GLY A 172 1.46 -14.40 2.57
C GLY A 172 1.94 -13.53 3.73
N ASP A 173 2.63 -14.11 4.70
CA ASP A 173 3.12 -13.41 5.91
C ASP A 173 4.19 -12.33 5.62
N ARG A 174 4.53 -12.13 4.34
CA ARG A 174 5.69 -11.41 3.80
C ARG A 174 5.30 -10.27 2.85
N GLY A 175 4.37 -9.40 3.25
CA GLY A 175 4.10 -8.14 2.54
C GLY A 175 2.69 -7.99 1.93
N SER A 176 2.45 -6.87 1.22
CA SER A 176 1.15 -6.50 0.62
C SER A 176 1.09 -6.74 -0.90
N ALA A 177 0.85 -7.99 -1.30
CA ALA A 177 0.60 -8.36 -2.70
C ALA A 177 -0.87 -8.11 -3.10
N ASN A 178 -1.10 -7.78 -4.38
CA ASN A 178 -2.44 -7.71 -4.98
C ASN A 178 -3.43 -6.79 -4.22
N GLU A 179 -2.99 -5.59 -3.87
CA GLU A 179 -3.85 -4.61 -3.22
C GLU A 179 -4.71 -3.87 -4.26
N TYR A 180 -6.02 -3.81 -4.06
CA TYR A 180 -6.92 -2.99 -4.87
C TYR A 180 -7.24 -1.68 -4.15
N VAL A 181 -6.92 -0.58 -4.82
CA VAL A 181 -7.13 0.79 -4.34
C VAL A 181 -8.17 1.46 -5.23
N PRO A 182 -9.42 1.66 -4.75
CA PRO A 182 -10.43 2.43 -5.48
C PRO A 182 -9.87 3.80 -5.85
N TYR A 183 -10.27 4.36 -6.99
CA TYR A 183 -9.66 5.59 -7.48
C TYR A 183 -9.80 6.74 -6.47
N SER A 184 -10.94 6.85 -5.82
CA SER A 184 -11.11 7.86 -4.77
C SER A 184 -10.16 7.72 -3.58
N GLU A 185 -9.72 6.50 -3.26
CA GLU A 185 -8.69 6.27 -2.23
C GLU A 185 -7.29 6.50 -2.77
N TRP A 186 -7.07 6.18 -4.04
CA TRP A 186 -5.83 6.51 -4.73
C TRP A 186 -5.55 8.02 -4.67
N GLN A 187 -6.52 8.85 -5.06
CA GLN A 187 -6.40 10.31 -5.08
C GLN A 187 -6.15 10.89 -3.69
N ASN A 188 -6.95 10.42 -2.72
CA ASN A 188 -6.95 11.04 -1.41
C ASN A 188 -5.84 10.51 -0.55
N THR A 189 -5.58 9.20 -0.54
CA THR A 189 -4.71 8.56 0.46
C THR A 189 -3.33 8.21 -0.10
N TYR A 190 -3.22 7.77 -1.35
CA TYR A 190 -1.97 7.23 -1.90
C TYR A 190 -1.23 8.28 -2.72
N PHE A 191 -1.80 8.70 -3.84
CA PHE A 191 -1.15 9.54 -4.82
C PHE A 191 -1.35 11.02 -4.51
N THR A 192 -0.83 11.45 -3.36
CA THR A 192 -1.03 12.79 -2.79
C THR A 192 -0.02 13.83 -3.27
N GLY A 193 0.98 13.39 -4.03
CA GLY A 193 2.01 14.22 -4.65
C GLY A 193 2.94 14.94 -3.66
N CYS A 194 4.03 15.49 -4.17
CA CYS A 194 4.92 16.37 -3.41
C CYS A 194 5.74 17.28 -4.35
N ASP A 195 6.49 18.24 -3.81
CA ASP A 195 7.39 19.10 -4.58
C ASP A 195 8.81 18.50 -4.63
N VAL A 196 8.98 17.35 -5.32
CA VAL A 196 10.27 16.61 -5.36
C VAL A 196 11.41 17.49 -5.87
N TYR A 197 11.13 18.37 -6.84
CA TYR A 197 12.14 19.14 -7.57
C TYR A 197 12.20 20.61 -7.16
N ASN A 198 11.53 20.99 -6.05
CA ASN A 198 11.45 22.37 -5.57
C ASN A 198 10.97 23.36 -6.66
N VAL A 199 10.00 22.94 -7.46
CA VAL A 199 9.36 23.74 -8.52
C VAL A 199 8.25 24.65 -7.98
N GLY A 200 8.02 24.65 -6.67
CA GLY A 200 7.07 25.54 -6.00
C GLY A 200 5.62 25.08 -6.05
N HIS A 201 5.36 23.85 -6.49
CA HIS A 201 4.02 23.25 -6.52
C HIS A 201 4.10 21.72 -6.40
N VAL A 202 2.95 21.10 -6.13
CA VAL A 202 2.83 19.64 -5.98
C VAL A 202 2.94 18.97 -7.34
N GLN A 203 3.72 17.90 -7.40
CA GLN A 203 3.87 17.05 -8.57
C GLN A 203 3.50 15.60 -8.23
N PHE A 204 2.92 14.92 -9.19
CA PHE A 204 2.47 13.53 -9.12
C PHE A 204 3.42 12.68 -9.96
N ILE A 205 4.26 11.91 -9.27
CA ILE A 205 5.46 11.32 -9.86
C ILE A 205 5.27 9.82 -10.10
N SER A 206 5.60 9.38 -11.31
CA SER A 206 5.74 7.96 -11.65
C SER A 206 6.91 7.75 -12.59
N VAL A 207 7.52 6.58 -12.53
CA VAL A 207 8.52 6.12 -13.50
C VAL A 207 7.81 5.16 -14.47
N CYS A 208 7.69 5.59 -15.73
CA CYS A 208 6.85 4.92 -16.72
C CYS A 208 7.36 5.18 -18.16
N ASP A 209 6.66 4.70 -19.18
CA ASP A 209 7.07 4.85 -20.59
C ASP A 209 6.87 6.30 -21.08
N PRO A 210 7.79 6.87 -21.88
CA PRO A 210 7.72 8.25 -22.38
C PRO A 210 6.65 8.49 -23.44
N ARG A 211 6.18 7.44 -24.13
CA ARG A 211 5.28 7.60 -25.27
C ARG A 211 3.89 8.00 -24.77
N ARG A 212 3.26 8.91 -25.51
CA ARG A 212 1.94 9.47 -25.17
C ARG A 212 0.86 9.16 -26.23
N PRO A 213 0.58 7.88 -26.54
CA PRO A 213 -0.59 7.56 -27.34
C PRO A 213 -1.88 8.13 -26.70
N PRO A 214 -2.86 8.52 -27.52
CA PRO A 214 -4.05 9.21 -27.06
C PRO A 214 -4.91 8.31 -26.16
N LEU A 215 -5.24 8.83 -24.98
CA LEU A 215 -6.30 8.31 -24.13
C LEU A 215 -7.52 9.21 -24.24
N ARG A 216 -8.70 8.65 -24.01
CA ARG A 216 -9.91 9.44 -23.86
C ARG A 216 -9.71 10.38 -22.68
N PRO A 217 -10.31 11.57 -22.67
CA PRO A 217 -10.31 12.43 -21.49
C PRO A 217 -10.78 11.68 -20.24
N ILE A 218 -10.09 11.87 -19.11
CA ILE A 218 -10.53 11.31 -17.84
C ILE A 218 -11.77 12.06 -17.34
N LYS A 219 -12.78 11.31 -16.97
CA LYS A 219 -13.97 11.80 -16.28
C LYS A 219 -13.81 11.53 -14.80
N LEU A 220 -13.75 12.61 -14.02
CA LEU A 220 -13.75 12.50 -12.56
C LEU A 220 -15.15 12.12 -12.09
N VAL A 221 -15.24 10.97 -11.42
CA VAL A 221 -16.47 10.53 -10.76
C VAL A 221 -16.34 10.90 -9.30
N GLY A 222 -17.15 11.86 -8.85
CA GLY A 222 -17.19 12.20 -7.43
C GLY A 222 -17.55 10.99 -6.59
N GLN A 223 -16.99 10.89 -5.37
CA GLN A 223 -17.46 9.90 -4.41
C GLN A 223 -18.94 10.17 -4.10
N THR A 224 -19.78 9.18 -4.36
CA THR A 224 -21.12 9.16 -3.78
C THR A 224 -20.95 8.93 -2.28
N ARG A 225 -20.80 10.00 -1.50
CA ARG A 225 -20.85 9.91 -0.04
C ARG A 225 -22.27 9.53 0.33
N VAL A 226 -22.46 8.32 0.84
CA VAL A 226 -23.75 7.93 1.38
C VAL A 226 -23.86 8.66 2.71
N THR A 227 -24.71 9.68 2.79
CA THR A 227 -24.96 10.42 4.04
C THR A 227 -25.76 9.54 5.01
N ARG A 228 -25.12 8.53 5.61
CA ARG A 228 -25.65 7.80 6.77
C ARG A 228 -25.19 8.49 8.04
N GLY A 229 -25.96 9.50 8.46
CA GLY A 229 -25.81 10.13 9.78
C GLY A 229 -24.39 10.66 10.07
N ARG A 230 -24.14 10.95 11.35
CA ARG A 230 -22.81 11.34 11.87
C ARG A 230 -22.26 10.30 12.85
N GLN A 231 -22.87 9.11 12.89
CA GLN A 231 -22.52 8.06 13.82
C GLN A 231 -21.76 6.97 13.09
N LEU A 232 -20.71 6.47 13.73
CA LEU A 232 -20.00 5.29 13.24
C LEU A 232 -20.95 4.10 13.16
N ILE A 233 -20.87 3.32 12.08
CA ILE A 233 -21.59 2.05 12.03
C ILE A 233 -21.04 1.09 13.07
N SER A 234 -21.87 0.16 13.55
CA SER A 234 -21.40 -0.85 14.48
C SER A 234 -20.45 -1.83 13.79
N ARG A 235 -19.69 -2.57 14.61
CA ARG A 235 -18.86 -3.70 14.13
C ARG A 235 -19.70 -4.72 13.33
N ASP A 236 -20.91 -5.01 13.80
CA ASP A 236 -21.80 -5.99 13.17
C ASP A 236 -22.35 -5.47 11.84
N ASP A 237 -22.66 -4.18 11.75
CA ASP A 237 -23.06 -3.54 10.49
C ASP A 237 -21.93 -3.59 9.45
N ALA A 238 -20.68 -3.33 9.87
CA ALA A 238 -19.51 -3.41 8.99
C ALA A 238 -19.33 -4.84 8.43
N LEU A 239 -19.51 -5.86 9.28
CA LEU A 239 -19.47 -7.27 8.87
C LEU A 239 -20.60 -7.62 7.91
N ASP A 240 -21.84 -7.18 8.16
CA ASP A 240 -22.98 -7.40 7.27
C ASP A 240 -22.77 -6.73 5.90
N ILE A 241 -22.33 -5.48 5.88
CA ILE A 241 -22.04 -4.75 4.63
C ILE A 241 -20.95 -5.46 3.82
N ALA A 242 -19.85 -5.87 4.45
CA ALA A 242 -18.79 -6.61 3.77
C ALA A 242 -19.29 -7.95 3.22
N ASN A 243 -20.05 -8.74 3.99
CA ASN A 243 -20.61 -10.00 3.52
C ASN A 243 -21.58 -9.80 2.34
N ARG A 244 -22.39 -8.73 2.33
CA ARG A 244 -23.22 -8.39 1.16
C ARG A 244 -22.38 -8.03 -0.05
N GLY A 245 -21.31 -7.24 0.14
CA GLY A 245 -20.37 -6.88 -0.93
C GLY A 245 -19.66 -8.10 -1.53
N LEU A 246 -19.16 -9.00 -0.68
CA LEU A 246 -18.58 -10.30 -1.08
C LEU A 246 -19.58 -11.11 -1.91
N ASN A 247 -20.82 -11.28 -1.42
CA ASN A 247 -21.86 -12.01 -2.12
C ASN A 247 -22.27 -11.35 -3.46
N ALA A 248 -22.19 -10.02 -3.56
CA ALA A 248 -22.45 -9.31 -4.82
C ALA A 248 -21.30 -9.53 -5.82
N HIS A 249 -20.04 -9.44 -5.35
CA HIS A 249 -18.86 -9.73 -6.17
C HIS A 249 -18.91 -11.16 -6.72
N LEU A 250 -19.16 -12.16 -5.87
CA LEU A 250 -19.25 -13.57 -6.29
C LEU A 250 -20.38 -13.81 -7.30
N ARG A 251 -21.52 -13.10 -7.18
CA ARG A 251 -22.64 -13.20 -8.14
C ARG A 251 -22.39 -12.48 -9.46
N SER A 252 -21.49 -11.49 -9.48
CA SER A 252 -21.17 -10.73 -10.68
C SER A 252 -20.37 -11.54 -11.72
N ASN A 253 -19.79 -12.68 -11.33
CA ASN A 253 -18.85 -13.47 -12.13
C ASN A 253 -17.65 -12.66 -12.66
N ILE A 254 -17.35 -11.50 -12.05
CA ILE A 254 -16.18 -10.70 -12.37
C ILE A 254 -14.97 -11.37 -11.73
N VAL A 255 -14.05 -11.85 -12.56
CA VAL A 255 -12.76 -12.39 -12.11
C VAL A 255 -11.74 -11.25 -12.09
N CYS A 256 -11.11 -11.04 -10.94
CA CYS A 256 -10.03 -10.08 -10.74
C CYS A 256 -8.90 -10.70 -9.87
N PRO A 257 -7.75 -10.02 -9.73
CA PRO A 257 -6.61 -10.53 -8.96
C PRO A 257 -6.93 -10.86 -7.49
N LEU A 258 -7.95 -10.23 -6.92
CA LEU A 258 -8.43 -10.51 -5.57
C LEU A 258 -9.42 -11.67 -5.50
N THR A 259 -10.02 -12.11 -6.61
CA THR A 259 -11.06 -13.15 -6.61
C THR A 259 -10.62 -14.43 -5.88
N PRO A 260 -9.39 -14.97 -6.06
CA PRO A 260 -8.95 -16.15 -5.31
C PRO A 260 -8.98 -15.96 -3.79
N ALA A 261 -8.67 -14.76 -3.30
CA ALA A 261 -8.66 -14.43 -1.88
C ALA A 261 -10.07 -14.20 -1.29
N LEU A 262 -11.04 -13.87 -2.14
CA LEU A 262 -12.43 -13.58 -1.74
C LEU A 262 -13.37 -14.77 -1.95
N GLN A 263 -12.99 -15.72 -2.80
CA GLN A 263 -13.83 -16.86 -3.16
C GLN A 263 -14.05 -17.79 -1.97
N GLY A 264 -15.33 -18.01 -1.61
CA GLY A 264 -15.70 -18.79 -0.42
C GLY A 264 -15.39 -18.08 0.91
N GLY A 265 -14.92 -16.84 0.86
CA GLY A 265 -14.56 -16.06 2.03
C GLY A 265 -15.77 -15.55 2.81
N ARG A 266 -15.63 -15.43 4.13
CA ARG A 266 -16.60 -14.80 5.03
C ARG A 266 -15.93 -13.75 5.89
N ALA A 267 -16.54 -12.58 6.05
CA ALA A 267 -16.07 -11.58 7.01
C ALA A 267 -16.28 -12.10 8.44
N VAL A 268 -15.20 -12.18 9.24
CA VAL A 268 -15.22 -12.77 10.60
C VAL A 268 -14.89 -11.79 11.72
N SER A 269 -14.09 -10.76 11.44
CA SER A 269 -13.77 -9.70 12.39
C SER A 269 -13.72 -8.36 11.70
N ALA A 270 -14.00 -7.29 12.46
CA ALA A 270 -13.86 -5.92 11.98
C ALA A 270 -13.22 -5.08 13.08
N HIS A 271 -12.21 -4.30 12.69
CA HIS A 271 -11.40 -3.47 13.57
C HIS A 271 -11.52 -2.02 13.13
N LEU A 272 -12.05 -1.16 14.01
CA LEU A 272 -12.17 0.26 13.71
C LEU A 272 -10.78 0.91 13.80
N VAL A 273 -10.46 1.70 12.79
CA VAL A 273 -9.23 2.50 12.68
C VAL A 273 -9.59 3.97 12.54
N GLN A 274 -8.94 4.82 13.32
CA GLN A 274 -9.01 6.27 13.21
C GLN A 274 -7.81 6.78 12.41
N ARG A 275 -8.06 7.67 11.44
CA ARG A 275 -6.98 8.43 10.80
C ARG A 275 -6.46 9.52 11.73
N LEU A 276 -5.14 9.58 11.90
CA LEU A 276 -4.48 10.61 12.71
C LEU A 276 -4.09 11.85 11.92
N ASP A 277 -3.96 11.72 10.60
CA ASP A 277 -3.64 12.80 9.67
C ASP A 277 -4.87 13.62 9.25
N ARG A 278 -6.08 13.09 9.48
CA ARG A 278 -7.35 13.71 9.11
C ARG A 278 -8.31 13.79 10.27
N ARG A 279 -9.16 14.81 10.23
CA ARG A 279 -10.16 15.04 11.27
C ARG A 279 -11.37 14.16 10.99
N ASP A 280 -11.80 13.43 12.02
CA ASP A 280 -13.08 12.70 12.03
C ASP A 280 -13.20 11.68 10.88
N GLU A 281 -12.07 11.09 10.45
CA GLU A 281 -12.05 10.02 9.45
C GLU A 281 -11.76 8.67 10.11
N PHE A 282 -12.64 7.70 9.84
CA PHE A 282 -12.57 6.37 10.38
C PHE A 282 -12.83 5.34 9.28
N TYR A 283 -12.24 4.16 9.42
CA TYR A 283 -12.51 3.03 8.55
C TYR A 283 -12.43 1.73 9.34
N TYR A 284 -13.12 0.70 8.86
CA TYR A 284 -13.00 -0.65 9.35
C TYR A 284 -12.01 -1.44 8.51
N LEU A 285 -11.13 -2.18 9.16
CA LEU A 285 -10.41 -3.32 8.58
C LEU A 285 -11.20 -4.58 8.89
N ILE A 286 -11.72 -5.22 7.85
CA ILE A 286 -12.61 -6.37 7.94
C ILE A 286 -11.84 -7.60 7.44
N ILE A 287 -11.57 -8.53 8.34
CA ILE A 287 -10.79 -9.73 8.02
C ILE A 287 -11.72 -10.79 7.45
N VAL A 288 -11.37 -11.29 6.27
CA VAL A 288 -12.09 -12.33 5.55
C VAL A 288 -11.36 -13.65 5.74
N HIS A 289 -12.10 -14.69 6.13
CA HIS A 289 -11.56 -16.04 6.29
C HIS A 289 -12.14 -17.00 5.26
N GLN A 290 -11.31 -17.96 4.84
CA GLN A 290 -11.70 -19.20 4.19
C GLN A 290 -11.18 -20.35 5.04
N ASP A 291 -12.05 -21.29 5.44
CA ASP A 291 -11.69 -22.46 6.25
C ASP A 291 -10.83 -22.09 7.48
N ASP A 292 -11.27 -21.06 8.21
CA ASP A 292 -10.61 -20.46 9.40
C ASP A 292 -9.25 -19.78 9.16
N ARG A 293 -8.79 -19.68 7.91
CA ARG A 293 -7.55 -18.96 7.56
C ARG A 293 -7.86 -17.57 7.01
N PRO A 294 -7.12 -16.53 7.40
CA PRO A 294 -7.29 -15.21 6.81
C PRO A 294 -6.86 -15.25 5.34
N THR A 295 -7.71 -14.74 4.45
CA THR A 295 -7.45 -14.70 3.00
C THR A 295 -7.47 -13.30 2.42
N ALA A 296 -8.16 -12.35 3.05
CA ALA A 296 -8.16 -10.95 2.63
C ALA A 296 -8.45 -10.00 3.80
N ILE A 297 -8.10 -8.73 3.61
CA ILE A 297 -8.60 -7.61 4.40
C ILE A 297 -9.41 -6.70 3.48
N ILE A 298 -10.64 -6.40 3.87
CA ILE A 298 -11.48 -5.40 3.21
C ILE A 298 -11.44 -4.12 4.05
N ARG A 299 -11.23 -2.98 3.40
CA ARG A 299 -11.35 -1.67 4.02
C ARG A 299 -12.69 -1.05 3.65
N GLY A 300 -13.45 -0.61 4.65
CA GLY A 300 -14.71 0.09 4.46
C GLY A 300 -14.80 1.34 5.33
N ASP A 301 -15.48 2.37 4.85
CA ASP A 301 -15.70 3.62 5.57
C ASP A 301 -16.40 3.39 6.93
N GLY A 302 -15.96 4.09 7.97
CA GLY A 302 -16.44 3.91 9.34
C GLY A 302 -17.87 4.41 9.60
N PHE A 303 -18.43 5.25 8.73
CA PHE A 303 -19.75 5.86 8.89
C PHE A 303 -20.82 5.20 8.03
N ASP A 304 -20.49 4.76 6.82
CA ASP A 304 -21.47 4.21 5.88
C ASP A 304 -21.11 2.81 5.33
N GLY A 305 -19.89 2.33 5.60
CA GLY A 305 -19.38 1.05 5.10
C GLY A 305 -19.02 1.06 3.61
N THR A 306 -18.90 2.23 2.97
CA THR A 306 -18.48 2.36 1.57
C THR A 306 -17.13 1.69 1.38
N PHE A 307 -17.01 0.88 0.35
CA PHE A 307 -15.80 0.14 0.06
C PHE A 307 -14.63 1.08 -0.27
N GLN A 308 -13.52 0.94 0.48
CA GLN A 308 -12.31 1.75 0.38
C GLN A 308 -11.09 0.92 -0.05
N GLY A 309 -11.27 -0.35 -0.42
CA GLY A 309 -10.20 -1.19 -0.96
C GLY A 309 -10.14 -2.56 -0.33
N ALA A 310 -9.26 -3.39 -0.87
CA ALA A 310 -8.98 -4.70 -0.33
C ALA A 310 -7.53 -5.13 -0.56
N LEU A 311 -7.02 -5.96 0.33
CA LEU A 311 -5.69 -6.54 0.30
C LEU A 311 -5.80 -8.07 0.32
N SER A 312 -5.05 -8.76 -0.54
CA SER A 312 -4.91 -10.21 -0.48
C SER A 312 -4.00 -10.62 0.67
N LEU A 313 -4.44 -11.61 1.45
CA LEU A 313 -3.65 -12.31 2.45
C LEU A 313 -3.38 -13.76 2.03
N ALA A 314 -3.40 -14.06 0.73
CA ALA A 314 -3.16 -15.41 0.24
C ALA A 314 -1.82 -15.97 0.78
N GLY A 315 -1.87 -17.10 1.49
CA GLY A 315 -0.70 -17.73 2.11
C GLY A 315 -0.33 -17.19 3.50
N VAL A 316 -1.07 -16.23 4.06
CA VAL A 316 -0.89 -15.76 5.44
C VAL A 316 -1.35 -16.86 6.40
N SER A 317 -0.52 -17.16 7.39
CA SER A 317 -0.81 -18.18 8.40
C SER A 317 -1.17 -17.59 9.76
N ARG A 318 -0.71 -16.37 10.04
CA ARG A 318 -0.94 -15.66 11.31
C ARG A 318 -2.11 -14.69 11.24
N SER A 319 -2.61 -14.27 12.40
CA SER A 319 -3.55 -13.15 12.46
C SER A 319 -2.89 -11.89 11.89
N PRO A 320 -3.54 -11.16 10.96
CA PRO A 320 -2.98 -9.93 10.39
C PRO A 320 -2.92 -8.77 11.39
N ILE A 321 -3.62 -8.87 12.52
CA ILE A 321 -3.61 -7.91 13.60
C ILE A 321 -3.52 -8.71 14.90
N ILE A 322 -2.49 -8.44 15.73
CA ILE A 322 -2.34 -9.07 17.05
C ILE A 322 -3.50 -8.72 17.98
N ALA A 323 -3.69 -9.46 19.08
CA ALA A 323 -4.73 -9.12 20.04
C ALA A 323 -4.34 -7.87 20.87
N PRO A 324 -5.32 -7.11 21.41
CA PRO A 324 -5.05 -6.00 22.32
C PRO A 324 -4.15 -6.35 23.51
N ASP A 325 -4.34 -7.55 24.09
CA ASP A 325 -3.55 -8.02 25.22
C ASP A 325 -2.09 -8.30 24.83
N ASP A 326 -1.86 -8.83 23.63
CA ASP A 326 -0.52 -9.04 23.07
C ASP A 326 0.19 -7.70 22.83
N ALA A 327 -0.55 -6.69 22.36
CA ALA A 327 0.00 -5.35 22.16
C ALA A 327 0.44 -4.72 23.48
N VAL A 328 -0.36 -4.87 24.53
CA VAL A 328 -0.01 -4.43 25.89
C VAL A 328 1.20 -5.21 26.43
N ALA A 329 1.26 -6.52 26.20
CA ALA A 329 2.38 -7.36 26.61
C ALA A 329 3.69 -6.92 25.92
N ALA A 330 3.64 -6.66 24.61
CA ALA A 330 4.79 -6.15 23.86
C ALA A 330 5.27 -4.79 24.38
N ALA A 331 4.34 -3.86 24.63
CA ALA A 331 4.67 -2.55 25.20
C ALA A 331 5.30 -2.62 26.59
N ARG A 332 4.95 -3.62 27.42
CA ARG A 332 5.59 -3.83 28.75
C ARG A 332 7.03 -4.32 28.63
N GLN A 333 7.32 -5.13 27.62
CA GLN A 333 8.65 -5.72 27.43
C GLN A 333 9.60 -4.76 26.74
N ALA A 334 9.08 -3.78 25.99
CA ALA A 334 9.89 -2.79 25.29
C ALA A 334 10.60 -1.83 26.24
N VAL A 335 11.84 -1.47 25.88
CA VAL A 335 12.55 -0.34 26.47
C VAL A 335 12.20 0.90 25.66
N ILE A 336 11.39 1.79 26.25
CA ILE A 336 10.84 2.95 25.55
C ILE A 336 11.46 4.21 26.13
N ASP A 337 12.44 4.79 25.45
CA ASP A 337 13.01 6.08 25.87
C ASP A 337 12.07 7.22 25.50
N ARG A 338 11.96 8.22 26.39
CA ARG A 338 11.18 9.43 26.15
C ARG A 338 11.87 10.32 25.14
N ARG A 339 11.05 10.99 24.34
CA ARG A 339 11.50 11.88 23.28
C ARG A 339 12.33 13.07 23.78
N ASP A 340 12.00 13.58 24.97
CA ASP A 340 12.68 14.72 25.58
C ASP A 340 13.97 14.32 26.32
N GLY A 341 14.34 13.03 26.30
CA GLY A 341 15.48 12.49 27.03
C GLY A 341 15.29 12.47 28.55
N SER A 342 14.08 12.74 29.07
CA SER A 342 13.81 12.78 30.51
C SER A 342 13.77 11.41 31.19
N GLY A 343 13.98 10.32 30.44
CA GLY A 343 14.08 8.97 30.95
C GLY A 343 13.32 7.96 30.10
N ARG A 344 12.82 6.91 30.75
CA ARG A 344 12.08 5.81 30.12
C ARG A 344 10.61 5.82 30.50
N ILE A 345 9.76 5.44 29.54
CA ILE A 345 8.35 5.16 29.78
C ILE A 345 8.25 3.75 30.34
N ILE A 346 7.61 3.60 31.50
CA ILE A 346 7.37 2.31 32.16
C ILE A 346 5.86 2.11 32.25
N LEU A 347 5.36 1.07 31.58
CA LEU A 347 3.96 0.66 31.70
C LEU A 347 3.77 -0.08 33.03
N ARG A 348 2.95 0.50 33.91
CA ARG A 348 2.53 -0.14 35.17
C ARG A 348 1.04 -0.46 35.10
N ASP A 349 0.65 -1.57 35.71
CA ASP A 349 -0.77 -1.95 35.83
C ASP A 349 -1.58 -0.81 36.46
N GLY A 350 -2.71 -0.46 35.84
CA GLY A 350 -3.58 0.63 36.27
C GLY A 350 -3.07 2.05 35.98
N ALA A 351 -1.90 2.21 35.36
CA ALA A 351 -1.31 3.52 35.05
C ALA A 351 -1.29 3.86 33.55
N PHE A 352 -1.97 3.07 32.72
CA PHE A 352 -2.08 3.29 31.28
C PHE A 352 -3.51 3.15 30.79
N CYS A 353 -3.82 3.76 29.65
CA CYS A 353 -5.07 3.58 28.92
C CYS A 353 -4.76 3.02 27.53
N LEU A 354 -5.41 1.91 27.16
CA LEU A 354 -5.40 1.42 25.79
C LEU A 354 -6.60 2.01 25.05
N GLN A 355 -6.36 2.66 23.91
CA GLN A 355 -7.44 3.15 23.07
C GLN A 355 -8.18 1.96 22.43
N PRO A 356 -9.52 1.89 22.50
CA PRO A 356 -10.29 0.78 21.92
C PRO A 356 -10.27 0.77 20.39
N THR A 357 -9.94 1.92 19.78
CA THR A 357 -9.84 2.11 18.34
C THR A 357 -8.37 2.06 17.93
N LEU A 358 -8.07 1.32 16.87
CA LEU A 358 -6.75 1.36 16.25
C LEU A 358 -6.53 2.74 15.61
N VAL A 359 -5.28 3.10 15.37
CA VAL A 359 -4.94 4.39 14.76
C VAL A 359 -4.01 4.18 13.59
N TRP A 360 -4.10 5.04 12.58
CA TRP A 360 -3.20 5.00 11.44
C TRP A 360 -3.02 6.40 10.84
N ARG A 361 -1.85 6.62 10.27
CA ARG A 361 -1.55 7.67 9.30
C ARG A 361 -0.38 7.19 8.44
N PRO A 362 -0.17 7.73 7.24
CA PRO A 362 1.07 7.51 6.51
C PRO A 362 2.27 7.95 7.37
N CYS A 363 3.16 7.02 7.68
CA CYS A 363 4.34 7.29 8.51
C CYS A 363 5.47 6.30 8.17
N GLN A 364 6.69 6.57 8.63
CA GLN A 364 7.84 5.68 8.37
C GLN A 364 7.60 4.27 8.91
N GLU A 365 6.86 4.17 10.02
CA GLU A 365 6.55 2.94 10.75
C GLU A 365 5.35 2.19 10.14
N SER A 366 4.56 2.82 9.28
CA SER A 366 3.50 2.16 8.50
C SER A 366 3.19 2.89 7.20
N ARG A 367 3.44 2.18 6.09
CA ARG A 367 3.23 2.67 4.72
C ARG A 367 2.07 1.93 4.04
N SER A 368 1.07 1.57 4.84
CA SER A 368 -0.15 0.94 4.34
C SER A 368 -1.28 1.10 5.36
N PRO A 369 -2.49 1.50 4.95
CA PRO A 369 -3.65 1.61 5.84
C PRO A 369 -4.12 0.27 6.40
N TYR A 370 -3.61 -0.85 5.87
CA TYR A 370 -3.88 -2.20 6.36
C TYR A 370 -3.02 -2.60 7.58
N TYR A 371 -2.04 -1.78 7.94
CA TYR A 371 -1.10 -2.03 9.04
C TYR A 371 -1.17 -0.91 10.10
N PRO A 372 -2.25 -0.86 10.88
CA PRO A 372 -2.47 0.18 11.89
C PRO A 372 -1.69 -0.08 13.18
N PHE A 373 -1.90 0.79 14.16
CA PHE A 373 -1.30 0.71 15.49
C PHE A 373 -2.37 0.67 16.58
N TYR A 374 -2.08 -0.03 17.66
CA TYR A 374 -2.68 0.22 18.96
C TYR A 374 -2.08 1.51 19.55
N GLN A 375 -2.92 2.35 20.16
CA GLN A 375 -2.46 3.55 20.88
C GLN A 375 -2.60 3.35 22.38
N ILE A 376 -1.49 3.46 23.11
CA ILE A 376 -1.42 3.36 24.58
C ILE A 376 -0.98 4.71 25.14
N THR A 377 -1.71 5.25 26.10
CA THR A 377 -1.32 6.49 26.80
C THR A 377 -0.90 6.19 28.23
N VAL A 378 0.19 6.82 28.69
CA VAL A 378 0.74 6.70 30.05
C VAL A 378 1.05 8.10 30.57
N GLY A 379 0.17 8.65 31.40
CA GLY A 379 0.27 10.06 31.80
C GLY A 379 0.15 10.98 30.58
N GLY A 380 1.22 11.72 30.27
CA GLY A 380 1.28 12.61 29.09
C GLY A 380 1.94 11.97 27.86
N ASP A 381 2.46 10.75 27.98
CA ASP A 381 3.15 10.05 26.91
C ASP A 381 2.18 9.19 26.09
N THR A 382 2.45 9.07 24.79
CA THR A 382 1.71 8.18 23.87
C THR A 382 2.69 7.19 23.25
N ILE A 383 2.32 5.92 23.22
CA ILE A 383 3.05 4.81 22.63
C ILE A 383 2.17 4.17 21.57
N TYR A 384 2.79 3.75 20.48
CA TYR A 384 2.14 3.03 19.40
C TYR A 384 2.66 1.60 19.35
N VAL A 385 1.78 0.61 19.26
CA VAL A 385 2.16 -0.78 19.05
C VAL A 385 1.62 -1.22 17.71
N GLY A 386 2.49 -1.58 16.77
CA GLY A 386 2.12 -2.01 15.43
C GLY A 386 1.25 -3.27 15.46
N TYR A 387 0.58 -3.51 14.33
CA TYR A 387 -0.17 -4.75 14.05
C TYR A 387 0.65 -6.04 14.27
N ASP A 388 1.99 -5.93 14.28
CA ASP A 388 2.98 -6.99 14.47
C ASP A 388 3.61 -7.04 15.88
N GLY A 389 3.20 -6.15 16.79
CA GLY A 389 3.71 -6.07 18.16
C GLY A 389 4.93 -5.16 18.33
N ARG A 390 5.47 -4.55 17.27
CA ARG A 390 6.58 -3.60 17.41
C ARG A 390 6.12 -2.33 18.11
N VAL A 391 6.97 -1.80 18.98
CA VAL A 391 6.64 -0.67 19.85
C VAL A 391 7.38 0.58 19.39
N TYR A 392 6.63 1.66 19.17
CA TYR A 392 7.12 2.92 18.67
C TYR A 392 6.78 4.05 19.67
N PRO A 393 7.76 4.84 20.12
CA PRO A 393 7.51 6.00 20.98
C PRO A 393 6.89 7.19 20.22
N LEU A 394 6.93 7.16 18.89
CA LEU A 394 6.33 8.15 18.00
C LEU A 394 6.08 7.54 16.61
N LEU A 395 5.24 8.20 15.82
CA LEU A 395 5.09 7.93 14.39
C LEU A 395 5.75 9.05 13.60
N THR A 396 6.64 8.73 12.68
CA THR A 396 7.43 9.69 11.91
C THR A 396 6.69 10.04 10.62
N ASP A 397 6.41 11.33 10.42
CA ASP A 397 5.64 11.81 9.28
C ASP A 397 6.38 11.54 7.94
N LEU A 398 5.64 11.11 6.93
CA LEU A 398 6.12 10.98 5.54
C LEU A 398 5.78 12.21 4.68
N GLY A 399 5.04 13.18 5.22
CA GLY A 399 4.62 14.39 4.53
C GLY A 399 3.12 14.41 4.30
N ARG A 400 2.68 14.68 3.07
CA ARG A 400 1.24 14.77 2.76
C ARG A 400 0.62 13.38 2.64
N GLY A 401 -0.42 13.10 3.40
CA GLY A 401 -1.24 11.91 3.18
C GLY A 401 -2.32 11.72 4.21
#